data_AF-A0A0F9NDL7-F1
#
_entry.id   AF-A0A0F9NDL7-F1
#
_cell.length_a   1.000
_cell.length_b   1.000
_cell.length_c   1.000
_cell.angle_alpha   90.00
_cell.angle_beta   90.00
_cell.angle_gamma   90.00
#
_symmetry.space_group_name_H-M   'P 1'
#
loop_
_entity.id
_entity.type
_entity.pdbx_description
1 polymer ?
#
loop_
_entity_poly.entity_id
_entity_poly.type
_entity_poly.pdbx_seq_one_letter_code
_entity_poly.pdbx_strand_id
1 'polypeptide(L)'
;MSELVLEVNDRDLPNKGIIGAGAIMVTPPINEDYWCFRVRLGEEGQAIVGFPKFGGIGVGFAQEEDWNSNLPFVCAASYIYGHIAHNKGPEAITASECIEAIEMVREAARRFKGLSDEEWQAEQARMASNS
;
A
#
# COMPACT_ATOMS: atom_id res chain seq x y z
N MET A 1 7.20 -21.99 2.58
CA MET A 1 6.77 -20.60 2.80
C MET A 1 8.02 -19.76 2.70
N SER A 2 8.11 -18.91 1.68
CA SER A 2 9.16 -17.90 1.57
C SER A 2 8.96 -16.83 2.65
N GLU A 3 10.04 -16.36 3.26
CA GLU A 3 9.99 -15.26 4.23
C GLU A 3 9.57 -13.97 3.53
N LEU A 4 8.54 -13.28 4.07
CA LEU A 4 8.10 -11.99 3.56
C LEU A 4 8.98 -10.88 4.14
N VAL A 5 9.51 -10.03 3.26
CA VAL A 5 10.39 -8.92 3.64
C VAL A 5 9.79 -7.60 3.18
N LEU A 6 9.69 -6.64 4.10
CA LEU A 6 9.31 -5.27 3.79
C LEU A 6 10.52 -4.51 3.25
N GLU A 7 10.38 -4.01 2.03
CA GLU A 7 11.31 -3.09 1.39
C GLU A 7 10.76 -1.67 1.44
N VAL A 8 11.66 -0.70 1.61
CA VAL A 8 11.33 0.74 1.65
C VAL A 8 12.08 1.43 0.51
N ASN A 9 11.39 2.26 -0.26
CA ASN A 9 12.00 3.01 -1.35
C ASN A 9 12.50 4.38 -0.87
N ASP A 10 13.78 4.44 -0.51
CA ASP A 10 14.41 5.68 -0.01
C ASP A 10 14.62 6.75 -1.10
N ARG A 11 14.42 6.43 -2.38
CA ARG A 11 14.67 7.37 -3.48
C ARG A 11 13.62 8.49 -3.56
N ASP A 12 12.40 8.23 -3.09
CA ASP A 12 11.28 9.17 -3.17
C ASP A 12 10.82 9.74 -1.81
N LEU A 13 11.41 9.25 -0.72
CA LEU A 13 11.05 9.65 0.65
C LEU A 13 11.61 11.02 1.09
N PRO A 14 12.81 11.51 0.68
CA PRO A 14 13.37 12.75 1.23
C PRO A 14 13.10 14.04 0.43
N ASN A 15 12.45 14.02 -0.74
CA ASN A 15 12.23 15.23 -1.57
C ASN A 15 10.80 15.77 -1.59
N LYS A 16 9.89 15.31 -0.72
CA LYS A 16 8.53 15.87 -0.63
C LYS A 16 8.33 16.60 0.68
N GLY A 17 8.57 17.91 0.63
CA GLY A 17 8.18 18.83 1.68
C GLY A 17 6.71 18.65 2.04
N ILE A 18 6.45 18.06 3.20
CA ILE A 18 5.26 18.36 3.98
C ILE A 18 5.49 19.78 4.52
N ILE A 19 5.31 20.79 3.67
CA ILE A 19 5.13 22.17 4.13
C ILE A 19 3.65 22.26 4.52
N GLY A 20 3.42 22.67 5.77
CA GLY A 20 2.15 22.55 6.47
C GLY A 20 0.92 23.10 5.74
N ALA A 21 -0.24 22.60 6.20
CA ALA A 21 -1.60 23.10 5.96
C ALA A 21 -2.09 23.23 4.50
N GLY A 22 -1.33 22.81 3.49
CA GLY A 22 -1.76 22.82 2.09
C GLY A 22 -0.78 22.08 1.17
N ALA A 23 -0.63 20.77 1.36
CA ALA A 23 0.38 20.00 0.64
C ALA A 23 -0.07 19.64 -0.78
N ILE A 24 0.52 20.31 -1.78
CA ILE A 24 0.53 19.83 -3.17
C ILE A 24 1.51 18.65 -3.22
N MET A 25 0.97 17.43 -3.32
CA MET A 25 1.81 16.27 -3.63
C MET A 25 2.23 16.34 -5.10
N VAL A 26 3.50 16.66 -5.35
CA VAL A 26 4.11 16.42 -6.66
C VAL A 26 4.24 14.91 -6.82
N THR A 27 3.36 14.28 -7.60
CA THR A 27 3.45 12.86 -7.95
C THR A 27 4.56 12.67 -8.98
N PRO A 28 5.62 11.90 -8.70
CA PRO A 28 6.60 11.54 -9.72
C PRO A 28 5.91 10.81 -10.88
N PRO A 29 6.56 10.74 -12.06
CA PRO A 29 6.06 9.95 -13.18
C PRO A 29 5.73 8.54 -12.70
N ILE A 30 4.53 8.04 -13.02
CA ILE A 30 4.16 6.65 -12.73
C ILE A 30 5.07 5.78 -13.60
N ASN A 31 6.09 5.19 -12.98
CA ASN A 31 7.01 4.24 -13.58
C ASN A 31 7.16 3.04 -12.62
N GLU A 32 7.99 2.05 -12.98
CA GLU A 32 8.18 0.81 -12.20
C GLU A 32 8.69 1.05 -10.76
N ASP A 33 9.21 2.26 -10.48
CA ASP A 33 9.72 2.66 -9.16
C ASP A 33 8.69 3.48 -8.35
N TYR A 34 7.45 3.65 -8.82
CA TYR A 34 6.39 4.41 -8.14
C TYR A 34 5.77 3.65 -6.94
N TRP A 35 6.57 3.43 -5.90
CA TRP A 35 6.16 2.81 -4.64
C TRP A 35 6.98 3.33 -3.46
N CYS A 36 6.38 3.40 -2.28
CA CYS A 36 7.05 3.75 -1.01
C CYS A 36 7.42 2.50 -0.21
N PHE A 37 6.54 1.51 -0.20
CA PHE A 37 6.69 0.25 0.52
C PHE A 37 6.43 -0.92 -0.43
N ARG A 38 7.19 -2.00 -0.30
CA ARG A 38 7.00 -3.19 -1.14
C ARG A 38 7.22 -4.45 -0.33
N VAL A 39 6.40 -5.46 -0.56
CA VAL A 39 6.60 -6.82 -0.07
C VAL A 39 6.53 -7.76 -1.27
N ARG A 40 7.63 -8.44 -1.58
CA ARG A 40 7.69 -9.40 -2.69
C ARG A 40 6.94 -10.68 -2.34
N LEU A 41 6.24 -11.24 -3.31
CA LEU A 41 5.43 -12.44 -3.18
C LEU A 41 5.95 -13.53 -4.11
N GLY A 42 6.26 -14.69 -3.52
CA GLY A 42 6.77 -15.85 -4.27
C GLY A 42 8.06 -15.56 -5.04
N GLU A 43 8.43 -16.51 -5.89
CA GLU A 43 9.66 -16.41 -6.71
C GLU A 43 9.43 -15.72 -8.07
N GLU A 44 8.17 -15.64 -8.51
CA GLU A 44 7.78 -15.15 -9.84
C GLU A 44 7.70 -13.61 -9.96
N GLY A 45 8.15 -12.88 -8.93
CA GLY A 45 8.39 -11.43 -9.03
C GLY A 45 7.16 -10.54 -8.87
N GLN A 46 6.02 -11.07 -8.41
CA GLN A 46 4.88 -10.25 -8.00
C GLN A 46 5.17 -9.59 -6.64
N ALA A 47 4.51 -8.47 -6.34
CA ALA A 47 4.64 -7.81 -5.04
C ALA A 47 3.37 -7.06 -4.63
N ILE A 48 3.16 -6.89 -3.32
CA ILE A 48 2.25 -5.86 -2.78
C ILE A 48 3.05 -4.57 -2.63
N VAL A 49 2.50 -3.45 -3.09
CA VAL A 49 3.09 -2.13 -2.98
C VAL A 49 2.17 -1.16 -2.27
N GLY A 50 2.76 -0.32 -1.43
CA GLY A 50 2.15 0.90 -0.92
C GLY A 50 2.69 2.09 -1.68
N PHE A 51 1.83 2.88 -2.32
CA PHE A 51 2.24 4.01 -3.16
C PHE A 51 1.44 5.28 -2.89
N PRO A 52 1.99 6.48 -3.15
CA PRO A 52 1.27 7.73 -2.93
C PRO A 52 0.04 7.84 -3.85
N LYS A 53 -1.13 8.10 -3.27
CA LYS A 53 -2.38 8.36 -4.00
C LYS A 53 -3.26 9.34 -3.22
N PHE A 54 -3.77 10.38 -3.89
CA PHE A 54 -4.75 11.35 -3.36
C PHE A 54 -4.56 11.75 -1.87
N GLY A 55 -3.39 12.27 -1.50
CA GLY A 55 -3.10 12.72 -0.12
C GLY A 55 -2.78 11.60 0.90
N GLY A 56 -2.84 10.33 0.49
CA GLY A 56 -2.57 9.15 1.32
C GLY A 56 -1.70 8.10 0.61
N ILE A 57 -1.75 6.88 1.14
CA ILE A 57 -1.09 5.69 0.56
C ILE A 57 -2.17 4.72 0.10
N GLY A 58 -2.14 4.37 -1.19
CA GLY A 58 -2.92 3.27 -1.75
C GLY A 58 -2.13 1.97 -1.65
N VAL A 59 -2.83 0.83 -1.54
CA VAL A 59 -2.25 -0.51 -1.50
C VAL A 59 -2.76 -1.33 -2.68
N GLY A 60 -1.85 -1.92 -3.45
CA GLY A 60 -2.15 -2.70 -4.66
C GLY A 60 -1.04 -3.70 -5.01
N PHE A 61 -1.23 -4.42 -6.12
CA PHE A 61 -0.18 -5.26 -6.70
C PHE A 61 0.76 -4.42 -7.56
N ALA A 62 2.05 -4.78 -7.59
CA ALA A 62 3.06 -4.08 -8.39
C ALA A 62 2.84 -4.26 -9.90
N GLN A 63 2.29 -5.41 -10.30
CA GLN A 63 1.93 -5.70 -11.68
C GLN A 63 0.40 -5.68 -11.79
N GLU A 64 -0.16 -4.56 -12.27
CA GLU A 64 -1.58 -4.40 -12.59
C GLU A 64 -1.77 -3.56 -13.86
N GLU A 65 -2.84 -3.83 -14.63
CA GLU A 65 -3.10 -3.15 -15.92
C GLU A 65 -3.70 -1.74 -15.71
N ASP A 66 -4.58 -1.58 -14.72
CA ASP A 66 -5.43 -0.38 -14.62
C ASP A 66 -5.02 0.61 -13.51
N TRP A 67 -4.10 0.25 -12.61
CA TRP A 67 -3.61 1.07 -11.48
C TRP A 67 -4.65 1.79 -10.60
N ASN A 68 -5.92 1.39 -10.73
CA ASN A 68 -7.06 2.09 -10.13
C ASN A 68 -7.84 1.24 -9.13
N SER A 69 -7.54 -0.06 -9.05
CA SER A 69 -8.16 -1.00 -8.11
C SER A 69 -7.59 -0.94 -6.69
N ASN A 70 -6.61 -0.08 -6.43
CA ASN A 70 -6.03 0.03 -5.09
C ASN A 70 -6.97 0.73 -4.10
N LEU A 71 -6.89 0.31 -2.85
CA LEU A 71 -7.64 0.88 -1.74
C LEU A 71 -6.72 1.59 -0.74
N PRO A 72 -7.22 2.59 0.02
CA PRO A 72 -6.45 3.26 1.04
C PRO A 72 -5.93 2.30 2.10
N PHE A 73 -4.68 2.48 2.55
CA PHE A 73 -4.03 1.62 3.55
C PHE A 73 -4.79 1.50 4.89
N VAL A 74 -5.65 2.47 5.22
CA VAL A 74 -6.53 2.43 6.39
C VAL A 74 -7.52 1.27 6.34
N CYS A 75 -8.03 0.89 5.16
CA CYS A 75 -8.96 -0.23 4.99
C CYS A 75 -8.38 -1.55 5.52
N ALA A 76 -9.24 -2.47 5.98
CA ALA A 76 -8.80 -3.78 6.46
C ALA A 76 -8.06 -4.57 5.37
N ALA A 77 -6.99 -5.30 5.73
CA ALA A 77 -6.18 -6.03 4.75
C ALA A 77 -6.98 -7.05 3.94
N SER A 78 -7.93 -7.75 4.58
CA SER A 78 -8.84 -8.68 3.90
C SER A 78 -9.76 -7.97 2.90
N TYR A 79 -10.21 -6.76 3.21
CA TYR A 79 -11.04 -5.95 2.31
C TYR A 79 -10.23 -5.45 1.12
N ILE A 80 -9.01 -4.95 1.37
CA ILE A 80 -8.05 -4.60 0.32
C ILE A 80 -7.82 -5.80 -0.59
N TYR A 81 -7.45 -6.95 -0.01
CA TYR A 81 -7.21 -8.18 -0.77
C TYR A 81 -8.42 -8.58 -1.61
N GLY A 82 -9.62 -8.61 -1.03
CA GLY A 82 -10.84 -8.97 -1.77
C GLY A 82 -11.09 -8.07 -2.98
N HIS A 83 -10.70 -6.79 -2.90
CA HIS A 83 -10.80 -5.86 -4.01
C HIS A 83 -9.72 -6.09 -5.08
N ILE A 84 -8.47 -6.35 -4.68
CA ILE A 84 -7.32 -6.47 -5.61
C ILE A 84 -6.97 -7.91 -6.01
N ALA A 85 -7.66 -8.93 -5.48
CA ALA A 85 -7.28 -10.34 -5.65
C ALA A 85 -7.20 -10.80 -7.11
N HIS A 86 -7.96 -10.17 -8.01
CA HIS A 86 -7.92 -10.45 -9.45
C HIS A 86 -6.56 -10.10 -10.10
N ASN A 87 -5.79 -9.19 -9.50
CA ASN A 87 -4.45 -8.79 -9.96
C ASN A 87 -3.31 -9.64 -9.37
N LYS A 88 -3.63 -10.68 -8.59
CA LYS A 88 -2.62 -11.52 -7.92
C LYS A 88 -1.64 -12.17 -8.89
N GLY A 89 -2.09 -12.54 -10.08
CA GLY A 89 -1.29 -13.30 -11.03
C GLY A 89 -1.07 -14.74 -10.54
N PRO A 90 0.18 -15.18 -10.27
CA PRO A 90 0.53 -16.58 -10.06
C PRO A 90 -0.34 -17.36 -9.07
N GLU A 91 -0.74 -18.58 -9.41
CA GLU A 91 -1.55 -19.45 -8.55
C GLU A 91 -0.84 -19.87 -7.26
N ALA A 92 0.50 -20.00 -7.31
CA ALA A 92 1.33 -20.41 -6.17
C ALA A 92 1.30 -19.44 -4.99
N ILE A 93 1.00 -18.16 -5.24
CA ILE A 93 0.86 -17.14 -4.19
C ILE A 93 -0.48 -17.36 -3.47
N THR A 94 -0.42 -17.60 -2.17
CA THR A 94 -1.61 -17.86 -1.35
C THR A 94 -2.29 -16.56 -0.93
N ALA A 95 -3.60 -16.64 -0.64
CA ALA A 95 -4.34 -15.51 -0.08
C ALA A 95 -3.78 -15.04 1.27
N SER A 96 -3.31 -15.98 2.10
CA SER A 96 -2.67 -15.67 3.39
C SER A 96 -1.39 -14.85 3.21
N GLU A 97 -0.53 -15.21 2.25
CA GLU A 97 0.69 -14.44 1.95
C GLU A 97 0.35 -13.03 1.48
N CYS A 98 -0.68 -12.88 0.62
CA CYS A 98 -1.13 -11.56 0.19
C CYS A 98 -1.65 -10.71 1.37
N ILE A 99 -2.47 -11.29 2.25
CA ILE A 99 -3.03 -10.56 3.40
C ILE A 99 -1.92 -10.15 4.37
N GLU A 100 -0.97 -11.04 4.65
CA GLU A 100 0.18 -10.72 5.51
C GLU A 100 1.05 -9.61 4.90
N ALA A 101 1.34 -9.69 3.61
CA ALA A 101 2.06 -8.64 2.89
C ALA A 101 1.33 -7.30 2.88
N ILE A 102 0.00 -7.31 2.72
CA ILE A 102 -0.83 -6.11 2.83
C ILE A 102 -0.73 -5.53 4.24
N GLU A 103 -0.80 -6.34 5.30
CA GLU A 103 -0.65 -5.86 6.68
C GLU A 103 0.71 -5.19 6.92
N MET A 104 1.79 -5.79 6.42
CA MET A 104 3.14 -5.20 6.51
C MET A 104 3.20 -3.82 5.85
N VAL A 105 2.61 -3.67 4.66
CA VAL A 105 2.54 -2.40 3.94
C VAL A 105 1.66 -1.37 4.67
N ARG A 106 0.51 -1.79 5.20
CA ARG A 106 -0.40 -0.90 5.96
C ARG A 106 0.27 -0.33 7.19
N GLU A 107 0.94 -1.20 7.95
CA GLU A 107 1.68 -0.83 9.16
C GLU A 107 2.86 0.11 8.83
N ALA A 108 3.59 -0.14 7.73
CA ALA A 108 4.65 0.76 7.27
C ALA A 108 4.09 2.14 6.89
N ALA A 109 2.99 2.18 6.13
CA ALA A 109 2.33 3.42 5.74
C ALA A 109 1.77 4.19 6.95
N ARG A 110 1.25 3.49 7.96
CA ARG A 110 0.80 4.07 9.23
C ARG A 110 1.95 4.76 9.96
N ARG A 111 3.08 4.06 10.12
CA ARG A 111 4.29 4.62 10.74
C ARG A 111 4.80 5.84 9.96
N PHE A 112 4.81 5.76 8.63
CA PHE A 112 5.22 6.87 7.77
C PHE A 112 4.32 8.10 7.90
N LYS A 113 3.01 7.91 8.06
CA LYS A 113 2.05 9.00 8.31
C LYS A 113 2.07 9.51 9.75
N GLY A 114 2.78 8.83 10.66
CA GLY A 114 2.86 9.20 12.08
C GLY A 114 1.55 9.05 12.84
N LEU A 115 0.64 8.18 12.39
CA LEU A 115 -0.69 8.04 12.99
C LEU A 115 -0.63 7.30 14.33
N SER A 116 -1.22 7.91 15.37
CA SER A 116 -1.48 7.24 16.64
C SER A 116 -2.47 6.08 16.47
N ASP A 117 -2.59 5.22 17.49
CA ASP A 117 -3.61 4.15 17.46
C ASP A 117 -5.02 4.74 17.35
N GLU A 118 -5.27 5.84 18.05
CA GLU A 118 -6.57 6.52 18.07
C GLU A 118 -6.92 7.13 16.72
N GLU A 119 -5.98 7.81 16.07
CA GLU A 119 -6.15 8.38 14.73
C GLU A 119 -6.36 7.28 13.68
N TRP A 120 -5.63 6.18 13.80
CA TRP A 120 -5.77 5.02 12.93
C TRP A 120 -7.15 4.39 13.02
N GLN A 121 -7.63 4.15 14.25
CA GLN A 121 -8.97 3.60 14.48
C GLN A 121 -10.08 4.56 14.02
N ALA A 122 -9.90 5.87 14.22
CA ALA A 122 -10.86 6.87 13.77
C ALA A 122 -10.98 6.90 12.23
N GLU A 123 -9.87 6.85 11.50
CA GLU A 123 -9.88 6.78 10.03
C GLU A 123 -10.49 5.47 9.52
N GLN A 124 -10.22 4.35 10.19
CA GLN A 124 -10.84 3.06 9.88
C GLN A 124 -12.36 3.11 10.05
N ALA A 125 -12.84 3.65 11.16
CA ALA A 125 -14.27 3.80 11.42
C ALA A 125 -14.94 4.73 10.40
N ARG A 126 -14.28 5.83 10.02
CA ARG A 126 -14.76 6.77 8.99
C ARG A 126 -14.85 6.12 7.61
N MET A 127 -13.92 5.23 7.27
CA MET A 127 -13.99 4.51 6.00
C MET A 127 -15.11 3.47 6.00
N ALA A 128 -15.26 2.72 7.09
CA ALA A 128 -16.31 1.71 7.23
C ALA A 128 -17.74 2.28 7.19
N SER A 129 -17.94 3.55 7.53
CA SER A 129 -19.25 4.22 7.44
C SER A 129 -19.59 4.76 6.05
N ASN A 130 -18.62 4.80 5.13
CA ASN A 130 -18.79 5.32 3.76
C ASN A 130 -18.79 4.22 2.67
N SER A 131 -18.58 2.97 3.06
CA SER A 131 -18.53 1.76 2.22
C SER A 131 -19.77 0.91 2.39
#